data_AF-H9ZPP7-F1
#
_entry.id   AF-H9ZPP7-F1
#
_cell.length_a   1.000
_cell.length_b   1.000
_cell.length_c   1.000
_cell.angle_alpha   90.00
_cell.angle_beta   90.00
_cell.angle_gamma   90.00
#
_symmetry.space_group_name_H-M   'P 1'
#
loop_
_entity.id
_entity.type
_entity.pdbx_description
1 polymer ?
#
loop_
_entity_poly.entity_id
_entity_poly.type
_entity_poly.pdbx_seq_one_letter_code
_entity_poly.pdbx_strand_id
1 'polypeptide(L)'
;MRNPRERLLDILEAIARIERYAALGKTRFLQDELVQVWIVHHLERIGEAAARLGREFHEAHPHIPWREMVAMRNLLVHEYFSVDLEEVWSTVVRDLPALKVQVQALLEVDS
;
A
#
# COMPACT_ATOMS: atom_id res chain seq x y z
N MET A 1 3.40 20.12 8.97
CA MET A 1 3.90 19.02 8.12
C MET A 1 3.76 17.74 8.91
N ARG A 2 3.21 16.67 8.33
CA ARG A 2 3.13 15.37 9.02
C ARG A 2 4.52 14.76 9.18
N ASN A 3 4.79 14.15 10.33
CA ASN A 3 6.07 13.51 10.61
C ASN A 3 6.14 12.08 10.00
N PRO A 4 7.32 11.44 9.96
CA PRO A 4 7.47 10.09 9.40
C PRO A 4 6.55 9.05 10.08
N ARG A 5 6.44 9.09 11.41
CA ARG A 5 5.58 8.20 12.18
C ARG A 5 4.11 8.26 11.74
N GLU A 6 3.57 9.46 11.53
CA GLU A 6 2.20 9.64 11.03
C GLU A 6 2.01 9.06 9.62
N ARG A 7 3.04 9.07 8.77
CA ARG A 7 2.98 8.47 7.43
C ARG A 7 3.01 6.95 7.49
N LEU A 8 3.79 6.36 8.39
CA LEU A 8 3.78 4.92 8.64
C LEU A 8 2.41 4.47 9.15
N LEU A 9 1.79 5.26 10.03
CA LEU A 9 0.42 5.01 10.48
C LEU A 9 -0.59 5.12 9.34
N ASP A 10 -0.44 6.09 8.43
CA ASP A 10 -1.28 6.18 7.22
C ASP A 10 -1.17 4.89 6.36
N ILE A 11 0.03 4.33 6.22
CA ILE A 11 0.27 3.07 5.49
C ILE A 11 -0.46 1.92 6.18
N LEU A 12 -0.31 1.77 7.50
CA LEU A 12 -0.98 0.70 8.25
C LEU A 12 -2.51 0.83 8.23
N GLU A 13 -3.03 2.05 8.33
CA GLU A 13 -4.47 2.27 8.19
C GLU A 13 -4.94 1.83 6.80
N ALA A 14 -4.24 2.24 5.74
CA ALA A 14 -4.61 1.87 4.37
C ALA A 14 -4.57 0.34 4.16
N ILE A 15 -3.56 -0.35 4.68
CA ILE A 15 -3.49 -1.82 4.66
C ILE A 15 -4.71 -2.43 5.36
N ALA A 16 -5.07 -1.97 6.56
CA ALA A 16 -6.22 -2.48 7.29
C ALA A 16 -7.55 -2.24 6.55
N ARG A 17 -7.67 -1.14 5.80
CA ARG A 17 -8.84 -0.85 4.95
C ARG A 17 -8.93 -1.78 3.75
N ILE A 18 -7.79 -2.17 3.16
CA ILE A 18 -7.72 -3.15 2.07
C ILE A 18 -8.09 -4.54 2.60
N GLU A 19 -7.46 -4.98 3.70
CA GLU A 19 -7.68 -6.30 4.30
C GLU A 19 -9.17 -6.57 4.59
N ARG A 20 -9.90 -5.55 5.06
CA ARG A 20 -11.34 -5.66 5.36
C ARG A 20 -12.17 -6.15 4.17
N TYR A 21 -11.89 -5.66 2.97
CA TYR A 21 -12.64 -6.03 1.77
C TYR A 21 -11.97 -7.19 1.02
N ALA A 22 -10.65 -7.31 1.10
CA ALA A 22 -9.93 -8.49 0.60
C ALA A 22 -10.36 -9.78 1.32
N ALA A 23 -10.79 -9.70 2.58
CA ALA A 23 -11.35 -10.84 3.31
C ALA A 23 -12.62 -11.43 2.67
N LEU A 24 -13.31 -10.68 1.79
CA LEU A 24 -14.45 -11.18 1.01
C LEU A 24 -14.03 -12.08 -0.16
N GLY A 25 -12.72 -12.18 -0.42
CA GLY A 25 -12.11 -13.09 -1.39
C GLY A 25 -11.97 -12.51 -2.80
N LYS A 26 -11.12 -13.19 -3.59
CA LYS A 26 -10.75 -12.78 -4.96
C LYS A 26 -11.95 -12.63 -5.87
N THR A 27 -12.90 -13.57 -5.81
CA THR A 27 -14.11 -13.53 -6.64
C THR A 27 -14.93 -12.26 -6.37
N ARG A 28 -15.07 -11.85 -5.11
CA ARG A 28 -15.77 -10.60 -4.78
C ARG A 28 -15.04 -9.39 -5.36
N PHE A 29 -13.72 -9.34 -5.20
CA PHE A 29 -12.92 -8.26 -5.79
C PHE A 29 -13.06 -8.20 -7.31
N LEU A 30 -12.97 -9.32 -8.04
CA LEU A 30 -13.06 -9.31 -9.50
C LEU A 30 -14.47 -8.96 -10.05
N GLN A 31 -15.52 -9.13 -9.25
CA GLN A 31 -16.91 -8.94 -9.70
C GLN A 31 -17.58 -7.67 -9.16
N ASP A 32 -16.95 -6.95 -8.23
CA ASP A 32 -17.51 -5.75 -7.62
C ASP A 32 -16.60 -4.54 -7.83
N GLU A 33 -17.01 -3.66 -8.74
CA GLU A 33 -16.33 -2.41 -9.06
C GLU A 33 -16.07 -1.54 -7.81
N LEU A 34 -16.99 -1.49 -6.84
CA LEU A 34 -16.79 -0.71 -5.63
C LEU A 34 -15.67 -1.29 -4.77
N VAL A 35 -15.52 -2.62 -4.73
CA VAL A 35 -14.41 -3.27 -4.03
C VAL A 35 -13.09 -3.05 -4.77
N GLN A 36 -13.10 -3.06 -6.10
CA GLN A 36 -11.92 -2.75 -6.92
C GLN A 36 -11.44 -1.33 -6.65
N VAL A 37 -12.33 -0.35 -6.81
CA VAL A 37 -12.05 1.07 -6.58
C VAL A 37 -11.57 1.30 -5.15
N TRP A 38 -12.21 0.65 -4.17
CA TRP A 38 -11.80 0.77 -2.77
C TRP A 38 -10.38 0.28 -2.52
N ILE A 39 -10.03 -0.90 -3.05
CA ILE A 39 -8.71 -1.49 -2.87
C ILE A 39 -7.64 -0.68 -3.60
N VAL A 40 -7.88 -0.32 -4.87
CA VAL A 40 -6.96 0.49 -5.68
C VAL A 40 -6.70 1.84 -5.01
N HIS A 41 -7.75 2.52 -4.55
CA HIS A 41 -7.62 3.80 -3.84
C HIS A 41 -6.69 3.71 -2.62
N HIS A 42 -6.80 2.63 -1.84
CA HIS A 42 -5.95 2.49 -0.66
C HIS A 42 -4.51 2.06 -1.01
N LEU A 43 -4.29 1.34 -2.11
CA LEU A 43 -2.93 1.10 -2.63
C LEU A 43 -2.26 2.41 -3.07
N GLU A 44 -2.99 3.32 -3.70
CA GLU A 44 -2.48 4.65 -4.03
C GLU A 44 -2.12 5.44 -2.76
N ARG A 45 -2.94 5.36 -1.71
CA ARG A 45 -2.65 6.00 -0.42
C ARG A 45 -1.36 5.48 0.22
N ILE A 46 -1.11 4.17 0.13
CA ILE A 46 0.14 3.55 0.59
C ILE A 46 1.33 4.16 -0.15
N GLY A 47 1.27 4.23 -1.49
CA GLY A 47 2.36 4.80 -2.29
C GLY A 47 2.56 6.30 -2.08
N GLU A 48 1.48 7.07 -1.90
CA GLU A 48 1.56 8.50 -1.58
C GLU A 48 2.21 8.75 -0.20
N ALA A 49 1.83 7.96 0.81
CA ALA A 49 2.46 8.05 2.13
C ALA A 49 3.95 7.70 2.06
N ALA A 50 4.31 6.65 1.32
CA ALA A 50 5.70 6.26 1.08
C ALA A 50 6.51 7.36 0.36
N ALA A 51 5.96 7.95 -0.71
CA ALA A 51 6.62 9.02 -1.45
C ALA A 51 6.96 10.23 -0.54
N ARG A 52 6.08 10.54 0.40
CA ARG A 52 6.22 11.69 1.32
C ARG A 52 7.21 11.46 2.47
N LEU A 53 7.68 10.23 2.70
CA LEU A 53 8.74 9.96 3.67
C LEU A 53 10.10 10.52 3.20
N GLY A 54 10.28 10.64 1.89
CA GLY A 54 11.47 11.24 1.29
C GLY A 54 12.69 10.31 1.28
N ARG A 55 13.70 10.74 0.51
CA ARG A 55 14.87 9.93 0.18
C ARG A 55 15.70 9.52 1.39
N GLU A 56 15.97 10.45 2.30
CA GLU A 56 16.78 10.18 3.50
C GLU A 56 16.15 9.07 4.36
N PHE A 57 14.82 9.11 4.53
CA PHE A 57 14.09 8.08 5.26
C PHE A 57 14.13 6.73 4.54
N HIS A 58 14.01 6.73 3.20
CA HIS A 58 14.11 5.50 2.41
C HIS A 58 15.51 4.88 2.51
N GLU A 59 16.56 5.69 2.46
CA GLU A 59 17.96 5.25 2.57
C GLU A 59 18.29 4.71 3.97
N ALA A 60 17.66 5.26 5.02
CA ALA A 60 17.78 4.74 6.39
C ALA A 60 17.06 3.38 6.57
N HIS A 61 16.05 3.08 5.75
CA HIS A 61 15.21 1.88 5.87
C HIS A 61 15.13 1.09 4.56
N PRO A 62 16.27 0.64 3.98
CA PRO A 62 16.32 0.09 2.62
C PRO A 62 15.70 -1.30 2.48
N HIS A 63 15.39 -1.96 3.60
CA HIS A 63 14.77 -3.29 3.62
C HIS A 63 13.25 -3.25 3.32
N ILE A 64 12.65 -2.05 3.32
CA ILE A 64 11.25 -1.83 2.95
C ILE A 64 11.19 -1.41 1.48
N PRO A 65 10.29 -1.98 0.67
CA PRO A 65 10.22 -1.74 -0.77
C PRO A 65 9.55 -0.39 -1.12
N TRP A 66 10.15 0.72 -0.67
CA TRP A 66 9.58 2.06 -0.86
C TRP A 66 9.40 2.43 -2.32
N ARG A 67 10.36 2.05 -3.17
CA ARG A 67 10.35 2.40 -4.60
C ARG A 67 9.20 1.70 -5.31
N GLU A 68 8.93 0.46 -4.95
CA GLU A 68 7.86 -0.36 -5.48
C GLU A 68 6.49 0.22 -5.06
N MET A 69 6.34 0.66 -3.81
CA MET A 69 5.11 1.33 -3.36
C MET A 69 4.82 2.61 -4.16
N VAL A 70 5.86 3.44 -4.38
CA VAL A 70 5.72 4.67 -5.17
C VAL A 70 5.45 4.36 -6.64
N ALA A 71 6.12 3.37 -7.21
CA ALA A 71 5.90 2.92 -8.58
C ALA A 71 4.47 2.39 -8.79
N MET A 72 3.97 1.58 -7.85
CA MET A 72 2.59 1.08 -7.86
C MET A 72 1.58 2.24 -7.89
N ARG A 73 1.76 3.26 -7.04
CA ARG A 73 0.89 4.45 -7.06
C ARG A 73 0.96 5.19 -8.40
N ASN A 74 2.13 5.31 -9.01
CA ASN A 74 2.25 5.95 -10.33
C ASN A 74 1.53 5.14 -11.43
N LEU A 75 1.65 3.82 -11.40
CA LEU A 75 0.93 2.93 -12.32
C LEU A 75 -0.58 3.08 -12.14
N LEU A 76 -1.08 2.97 -10.91
CA LEU A 76 -2.52 3.04 -10.60
C LEU A 76 -3.14 4.39 -10.96
N VAL A 77 -2.39 5.50 -10.82
CA VAL A 77 -2.91 6.85 -11.14
C VAL A 77 -2.83 7.16 -12.64
N HIS A 78 -1.75 6.79 -13.32
CA HIS A 78 -1.50 7.20 -14.71
C HIS A 78 -1.97 6.19 -15.76
N GLU A 79 -2.01 4.91 -15.40
CA GLU A 79 -2.34 3.80 -16.29
C GLU A 79 -3.60 3.05 -15.79
N TYR A 80 -4.48 3.74 -15.05
CA TYR A 80 -5.67 3.14 -14.42
C TYR A 80 -6.57 2.35 -15.38
N PHE A 81 -6.61 2.73 -16.67
CA PHE A 81 -7.39 2.07 -17.71
C PHE A 81 -6.79 0.74 -18.19
N SER A 82 -5.52 0.46 -17.85
CA SER A 82 -4.79 -0.76 -18.20
C SER A 82 -4.31 -1.54 -16.96
N VAL A 83 -4.84 -1.22 -15.78
CA VAL A 83 -4.51 -1.95 -14.55
C VAL A 83 -5.03 -3.37 -14.63
N ASP A 84 -4.10 -4.32 -14.55
CA ASP A 84 -4.44 -5.73 -14.43
C ASP A 84 -4.92 -6.03 -13.00
N LEU A 85 -6.22 -6.31 -12.87
CA LEU A 85 -6.84 -6.65 -11.58
C LEU A 85 -6.23 -7.92 -10.96
N GLU A 86 -5.72 -8.85 -11.76
CA GLU A 86 -5.03 -10.04 -11.26
C GLU A 86 -3.72 -9.67 -10.55
N GLU A 87 -2.95 -8.75 -11.13
CA GLU A 87 -1.72 -8.22 -10.54
C GLU A 87 -2.00 -7.43 -9.26
N VAL A 88 -3.07 -6.60 -9.26
CA VAL A 88 -3.54 -5.89 -8.07
C VAL A 88 -3.88 -6.87 -6.95
N TRP A 89 -4.67 -7.90 -7.27
CA TRP A 89 -5.03 -8.92 -6.29
C TRP A 89 -3.80 -9.66 -5.75
N SER A 90 -2.87 -10.03 -6.64
CA SER A 90 -1.59 -10.65 -6.26
C SER A 90 -0.82 -9.78 -5.26
N THR A 91 -0.73 -8.48 -5.52
CA THR A 91 -0.08 -7.51 -4.62
C THR A 91 -0.73 -7.52 -3.23
N VAL A 92 -2.07 -7.53 -3.20
CA VAL A 92 -2.85 -7.54 -1.94
C VAL A 92 -2.61 -8.80 -1.11
N VAL A 93 -2.53 -9.98 -1.73
CA VAL A 93 -2.41 -11.23 -0.98
C VAL A 93 -0.97 -11.64 -0.67
N ARG A 94 -0.01 -11.26 -1.51
CA ARG A 94 1.39 -11.69 -1.41
C ARG A 94 2.27 -10.65 -0.73
N ASP A 95 2.14 -9.39 -1.13
CA ASP A 95 3.15 -8.37 -0.84
C ASP A 95 2.70 -7.49 0.35
N LEU A 96 1.40 -7.17 0.45
CA LEU A 96 0.85 -6.37 1.55
C LEU A 96 1.07 -6.96 2.96
N PRO A 97 0.91 -8.27 3.21
CA PRO A 97 1.13 -8.84 4.54
C PRO A 97 2.57 -8.66 5.03
N ALA A 98 3.56 -8.82 4.14
CA ALA A 98 4.96 -8.62 4.47
C ALA A 98 5.25 -7.15 4.77
N LEU A 99 4.74 -6.23 3.92
CA LEU A 99 4.86 -4.79 4.12
C LEU A 99 4.29 -4.35 5.48
N LYS A 100 3.12 -4.89 5.87
CA LYS A 100 2.48 -4.59 7.15
C LYS A 100 3.40 -4.88 8.32
N VAL A 101 4.01 -6.07 8.34
CA VAL A 101 4.94 -6.50 9.40
C VAL A 101 6.17 -5.58 9.44
N GLN A 102 6.75 -5.26 8.28
CA GLN A 102 7.90 -4.36 8.19
C GLN A 102 7.60 -2.96 8.75
N VAL A 103 6.46 -2.38 8.38
CA VAL A 103 6.06 -1.03 8.84
C VAL A 103 5.72 -1.05 10.33
N GLN A 104 5.11 -2.12 10.84
CA GLN A 104 4.86 -2.29 12.28
C GLN A 104 6.17 -2.34 13.07
N ALA A 105 7.14 -3.15 12.63
CA ALA A 105 8.44 -3.24 13.28
C ALA A 105 9.16 -1.88 13.32
N LEU A 106 9.03 -1.08 12.25
CA LEU A 106 9.63 0.25 12.19
C LEU A 106 9.06 1.21 13.25
N LEU A 107 7.74 1.15 13.48
CA LEU A 107 7.08 1.95 14.51
C LEU A 107 7.45 1.53 15.95
N GLU A 108 7.81 0.27 16.17
CA GLU A 108 8.24 -0.23 17.48
C GLU A 108 9.69 0.18 17.79
N VAL A 109 10.57 0.24 16.78
CA VAL A 109 11.97 0.66 16.94
C VAL A 109 12.11 2.17 17.19
N ASP A 110 11.22 2.98 16.62
CA ASP A 110 11.21 4.44 16.77
C ASP A 110 10.35 4.93 17.98
N SER A 111 9.94 4.04 18.89
CA SER A 111 9.13 4.35 20.08
C SER A 111 9.94 4.65 21.35
#